data_AF-A0A368H3A5-F1
#
_entry.id   AF-A0A368H3A5-F1
#
_cell.length_a   1.000
_cell.length_b   1.000
_cell.length_c   1.000
_cell.angle_alpha   90.00
_cell.angle_beta   90.00
_cell.angle_gamma   90.00
#
_symmetry.space_group_name_H-M   'P 1'
#
loop_
_entity.id
_entity.type
_entity.pdbx_description
1 polymer ?
#
loop_
_entity_poly.entity_id
_entity_poly.type
_entity_poly.pdbx_seq_one_letter_code
_entity_poly.pdbx_strand_id
1 'polypeptide(L)'
;MLSQEYDCDAEASAYESAEKCEDNASSHEKYDENLHVIDEEQQYHDPVLEAGNSWWSEVLDTYKNVYNSTINANFANMAWDTRERFGCAIFTCSKKHHVVCHYPKIEKTEGEQIYKIGDGPCSDCKDYNSTVTCDEELCSAIF
;
A
#
# COMPACT_ATOMS: atom_id res chain seq x y z
N MET A 1 11.74 7.85 -2.00
CA MET A 1 10.68 6.83 -2.10
C MET A 1 11.31 5.55 -2.60
N LEU A 2 11.29 4.49 -1.80
CA LEU A 2 11.76 3.18 -2.23
C LEU A 2 10.80 2.56 -3.25
N SER A 3 11.33 1.83 -4.22
CA SER A 3 10.52 0.96 -5.09
C SER A 3 10.05 -0.25 -4.28
N GLN A 4 8.81 -0.66 -4.46
CA GLN A 4 8.26 -1.83 -3.81
C GLN A 4 8.40 -3.08 -4.68
N GLU A 5 8.78 -4.20 -4.07
CA GLU A 5 8.82 -5.52 -4.68
C GLU A 5 7.65 -6.38 -4.18
N TYR A 6 7.22 -7.30 -5.04
CA TYR A 6 6.14 -8.22 -4.68
C TYR A 6 6.66 -9.31 -3.74
N ASP A 7 5.96 -9.54 -2.63
CA ASP A 7 6.32 -10.49 -1.59
C ASP A 7 5.24 -11.59 -1.47
N CYS A 8 5.62 -12.83 -1.76
CA CYS A 8 4.72 -13.98 -1.72
C CYS A 8 4.19 -14.30 -0.33
N ASP A 9 4.95 -14.01 0.73
CA ASP A 9 4.49 -14.23 2.12
C ASP A 9 3.44 -13.18 2.50
N ALA A 10 3.56 -11.96 1.96
CA ALA A 10 2.54 -10.92 2.11
C ALA A 10 1.28 -11.26 1.29
N GLU A 11 1.42 -11.77 0.06
CA GLU A 11 0.29 -12.25 -0.76
C GLU A 11 -0.47 -13.38 -0.07
N ALA A 12 0.24 -14.40 0.44
CA ALA A 12 -0.39 -15.52 1.15
C ALA A 12 -1.18 -15.04 2.37
N SER A 13 -0.61 -14.10 3.14
CA SER A 13 -1.28 -13.49 4.28
C SER A 13 -2.49 -12.63 3.86
N ALA A 14 -2.39 -11.88 2.76
CA ALA A 14 -3.51 -11.12 2.22
C ALA A 14 -4.65 -12.05 1.79
N TYR A 15 -4.33 -13.22 1.22
CA TYR A 15 -5.31 -14.23 0.85
C TYR A 15 -6.05 -14.78 2.08
N GLU A 16 -5.31 -15.15 3.13
CA GLU A 16 -5.89 -15.58 4.42
C GLU A 16 -6.78 -14.50 5.06
N SER A 17 -6.52 -13.22 4.79
CA SER A 17 -7.42 -12.15 5.23
C SER A 17 -8.67 -12.03 4.35
N ALA A 18 -8.49 -12.05 3.02
CA ALA A 18 -9.58 -11.94 2.07
C ALA A 18 -10.60 -13.08 2.20
N GLU A 19 -10.16 -14.31 2.48
CA GLU A 19 -11.03 -15.47 2.65
C GLU A 19 -11.95 -15.40 3.88
N LYS A 20 -11.65 -14.53 4.85
CA LYS A 20 -12.49 -14.31 6.04
C LYS A 20 -13.79 -13.58 5.70
N CYS A 21 -13.86 -12.92 4.53
CA CYS A 21 -15.03 -12.19 4.07
C CYS A 21 -15.46 -11.05 5.02
N GLU A 22 -14.50 -10.42 5.70
CA GLU A 22 -14.74 -9.25 6.55
C GLU A 22 -14.90 -7.99 5.67
N ASP A 23 -15.81 -7.10 6.05
CA ASP A 23 -16.04 -5.84 5.34
C ASP A 23 -15.07 -4.71 5.77
N ASN A 24 -14.24 -4.96 6.80
CA ASN A 24 -13.28 -4.00 7.33
C ASN A 24 -11.89 -4.60 7.41
N ALA A 25 -10.87 -3.75 7.27
CA ALA A 25 -9.49 -4.17 7.42
C ALA A 25 -9.21 -4.69 8.84
N SER A 26 -8.42 -5.75 8.93
CA SER A 26 -8.03 -6.41 10.18
C SER A 26 -6.74 -5.83 10.74
N SER A 27 -6.58 -5.90 12.07
CA SER A 27 -5.27 -5.66 12.67
C SER A 27 -4.41 -6.91 12.52
N HIS A 28 -3.25 -6.75 11.86
CA HIS A 28 -2.28 -7.82 11.69
C HIS A 28 -0.97 -7.50 12.43
N GLU A 29 -0.31 -8.52 12.97
CA GLU A 29 0.93 -8.32 13.73
C GLU A 29 2.10 -7.91 12.82
N LYS A 30 2.17 -8.51 11.62
CA LYS A 30 3.28 -8.34 10.68
C LYS A 30 3.00 -7.38 9.54
N TYR A 31 1.74 -7.06 9.30
CA TYR A 31 1.32 -6.33 8.11
C TYR A 31 0.38 -5.17 8.46
N ASP A 32 0.52 -4.09 7.70
CA ASP A 32 -0.56 -3.12 7.52
C ASP A 32 -1.44 -3.62 6.38
N GLU A 33 -2.75 -3.41 6.49
CA GLU A 33 -3.74 -3.95 5.57
C GLU A 33 -4.54 -2.82 4.90
N ASN A 34 -4.63 -2.87 3.58
CA ASN A 34 -5.69 -2.20 2.85
C ASN A 34 -6.72 -3.23 2.42
N LEU A 35 -8.00 -2.90 2.57
CA LEU A 35 -9.11 -3.74 2.15
C LEU A 35 -10.10 -2.90 1.31
N HIS A 36 -10.59 -3.48 0.23
CA HIS A 36 -11.64 -2.89 -0.59
C HIS A 36 -12.62 -3.99 -0.99
N VAL A 37 -13.92 -3.74 -0.78
CA VAL A 37 -14.99 -4.68 -1.10
C VAL A 37 -15.76 -4.16 -2.29
N ILE A 38 -15.77 -4.95 -3.35
CA ILE A 38 -16.42 -4.62 -4.63
C ILE A 38 -17.61 -5.57 -4.80
N ASP A 39 -18.79 -5.03 -5.09
CA ASP A 39 -19.92 -5.88 -5.50
C ASP A 39 -19.66 -6.43 -6.91
N GLU A 40 -19.83 -7.74 -7.11
CA GLU A 40 -19.59 -8.44 -8.39
C GLU A 40 -20.42 -7.83 -9.54
N GLU A 41 -21.57 -7.23 -9.22
CA GLU A 41 -22.43 -6.52 -10.17
C GLU A 41 -21.76 -5.28 -10.78
N GLN A 42 -20.73 -4.71 -10.15
CA GLN A 42 -19.98 -3.57 -10.68
C GLN A 42 -19.09 -3.97 -11.87
N GLN A 43 -18.76 -5.26 -12.02
CA GLN A 43 -18.08 -5.83 -13.20
C GLN A 43 -16.80 -5.08 -13.62
N TYR A 44 -16.01 -4.61 -12.65
CA TYR A 44 -14.71 -4.02 -12.95
C TYR A 44 -13.80 -5.04 -13.63
N HIS A 45 -13.18 -4.64 -14.75
CA HIS A 45 -12.23 -5.49 -15.48
C HIS A 45 -10.99 -5.83 -14.64
N ASP A 46 -10.57 -4.90 -13.79
CA ASP A 46 -9.44 -5.06 -12.88
C ASP A 46 -9.85 -4.58 -11.47
N PRO A 47 -10.36 -5.48 -10.62
CA PRO A 47 -10.76 -5.12 -9.26
C PRO A 47 -9.58 -4.69 -8.37
N VAL A 48 -8.34 -5.10 -8.68
CA VAL A 48 -7.15 -4.65 -7.94
C VAL A 48 -6.86 -3.20 -8.26
N LEU A 49 -6.92 -2.83 -9.54
CA LEU A 49 -6.74 -1.43 -9.95
C LEU A 49 -7.83 -0.52 -9.36
N GLU A 50 -9.09 -0.98 -9.33
CA GLU A 50 -10.17 -0.22 -8.69
C GLU A 50 -9.90 -0.01 -7.19
N ALA A 51 -9.53 -1.06 -6.47
CA ALA A 51 -9.17 -0.97 -5.05
C ALA A 51 -8.00 0.00 -4.82
N GLY A 52 -6.93 -0.12 -5.62
CA GLY A 52 -5.77 0.76 -5.58
C GLY A 52 -6.14 2.22 -5.82
N ASN A 53 -6.99 2.50 -6.82
CA ASN A 53 -7.47 3.85 -7.09
C ASN A 53 -8.33 4.40 -5.93
N SER A 54 -9.20 3.57 -5.35
CA SER A 54 -10.00 3.96 -4.19
C SER A 54 -9.12 4.38 -3.02
N TRP A 55 -8.11 3.58 -2.67
CA TRP A 55 -7.16 3.89 -1.60
C TRP A 55 -6.31 5.13 -1.91
N TRP A 56 -5.83 5.26 -3.15
CA TRP A 56 -5.02 6.41 -3.56
C TRP A 56 -5.82 7.73 -3.50
N SER A 57 -7.13 7.66 -3.76
CA SER A 57 -8.02 8.84 -3.80
C SER A 57 -8.33 9.45 -2.43
N GLU A 58 -7.87 8.87 -1.32
CA GLU A 58 -8.01 9.43 0.03
C GLU A 58 -7.36 10.81 0.17
N VAL A 59 -6.36 11.12 -0.67
CA VAL A 59 -5.74 12.44 -0.75
C VAL A 59 -5.93 13.06 -2.13
N LEU A 60 -6.17 14.38 -2.16
CA LEU A 60 -6.28 15.16 -3.40
C LEU A 60 -5.01 15.98 -3.70
N ASP A 61 -4.16 16.15 -2.70
CA ASP A 61 -2.95 16.98 -2.76
C ASP A 61 -1.79 16.22 -2.13
N THR A 62 -0.93 15.66 -2.97
CA THR A 62 0.25 14.88 -2.55
C THR A 62 1.35 15.75 -1.94
N TYR A 63 1.22 17.08 -1.91
CA TYR A 63 2.11 17.93 -1.12
C TYR A 63 1.67 18.04 0.35
N LYS A 64 0.43 17.65 0.68
CA LYS A 64 -0.09 17.58 2.06
C LYS A 64 -0.02 16.14 2.58
N ASN A 65 1.18 15.61 2.62
CA ASN A 65 1.46 14.19 2.87
C ASN A 65 1.60 13.84 4.37
N VAL A 66 0.76 14.43 5.21
CA VAL A 66 0.76 14.20 6.65
C VAL A 66 -0.16 13.03 6.97
N TYR A 67 0.35 12.04 7.69
CA TYR A 67 -0.41 10.85 8.08
C TYR A 67 -1.52 11.19 9.06
N ASN A 68 -2.70 10.65 8.76
CA ASN A 68 -3.88 10.67 9.60
C ASN A 68 -4.63 9.34 9.44
N SER A 69 -4.65 8.52 10.48
CA SER A 69 -5.24 7.18 10.46
C SER A 69 -6.73 7.14 10.12
N THR A 70 -7.45 8.26 10.24
CA THR A 70 -8.88 8.35 9.93
C THR A 70 -9.15 8.84 8.51
N ILE A 71 -8.18 9.51 7.88
CA ILE A 71 -8.38 10.20 6.60
C ILE A 71 -7.64 9.50 5.47
N ASN A 72 -6.38 9.10 5.67
CA ASN A 72 -5.49 8.67 4.59
C ASN A 72 -4.69 7.40 4.93
N ALA A 73 -5.26 6.51 5.74
CA ALA A 73 -4.57 5.30 6.16
C ALA A 73 -4.19 4.38 5.00
N ASN A 74 -5.09 4.20 4.02
CA ASN A 74 -4.82 3.32 2.90
C ASN A 74 -3.81 3.94 1.94
N PHE A 75 -3.92 5.24 1.66
CA PHE A 75 -2.92 6.00 0.91
C PHE A 75 -1.54 5.91 1.58
N ALA A 76 -1.48 6.07 2.90
CA ALA A 76 -0.25 5.96 3.66
C ALA A 76 0.33 4.54 3.68
N ASN A 77 -0.47 3.49 3.50
CA ASN A 77 0.06 2.14 3.31
C ASN A 77 0.74 2.01 1.93
N MET A 78 0.14 2.57 0.88
CA MET A 78 0.70 2.53 -0.47
C MET A 78 1.98 3.36 -0.62
N ALA A 79 1.97 4.60 -0.11
CA ALA A 79 2.97 5.61 -0.43
C ALA A 79 4.06 5.81 0.64
N TRP A 80 4.13 4.97 1.69
CA TRP A 80 5.14 5.13 2.74
C TRP A 80 6.55 4.93 2.19
N ASP A 81 7.43 5.92 2.32
CA ASP A 81 8.66 5.97 1.53
C ASP A 81 9.75 4.98 1.86
N THR A 82 9.72 4.40 3.06
CA THR A 82 10.61 3.33 3.50
C THR A 82 10.05 1.93 3.26
N ARG A 83 8.87 1.81 2.63
CA ARG A 83 8.23 0.52 2.39
C ARG A 83 8.76 -0.09 1.10
N GLU A 84 9.30 -1.30 1.20
CA GLU A 84 9.97 -1.98 0.08
C GLU A 84 9.18 -3.17 -0.46
N ARG A 85 8.08 -3.56 0.19
CA ARG A 85 7.35 -4.77 -0.18
C ARG A 85 5.85 -4.66 -0.02
N PHE A 86 5.13 -5.46 -0.79
CA PHE A 86 3.69 -5.65 -0.69
C PHE A 86 3.28 -6.99 -1.32
N GLY A 87 2.09 -7.45 -0.99
CA GLY A 87 1.44 -8.58 -1.67
C GLY A 87 -0.07 -8.43 -1.57
N CYS A 88 -0.79 -8.81 -2.63
CA CYS A 88 -2.23 -8.60 -2.70
C CYS A 88 -2.95 -9.89 -3.08
N ALA A 89 -4.18 -10.05 -2.61
CA ALA A 89 -5.02 -11.18 -2.95
C ALA A 89 -6.46 -10.73 -3.15
N ILE A 90 -7.20 -11.52 -3.92
CA ILE A 90 -8.62 -11.35 -4.14
C ILE A 90 -9.31 -12.65 -3.77
N PHE A 91 -10.35 -12.55 -2.95
CA PHE A 91 -11.24 -13.67 -2.68
C PHE A 91 -12.69 -13.25 -2.90
N THR A 92 -13.47 -14.11 -3.56
CA THR A 92 -14.89 -13.83 -3.82
C THR A 92 -15.76 -14.48 -2.75
N CYS A 93 -16.39 -13.64 -1.94
CA CYS A 93 -17.32 -14.01 -0.89
C CYS A 93 -18.76 -13.82 -1.37
N SER A 94 -19.42 -14.93 -1.75
CA SER A 94 -20.73 -14.90 -2.39
C SER A 94 -20.73 -14.06 -3.68
N LYS A 95 -21.15 -12.79 -3.63
CA LYS A 95 -21.20 -11.85 -4.76
C LYS A 95 -20.33 -10.60 -4.54
N LYS A 96 -19.33 -10.69 -3.66
CA LYS A 96 -18.44 -9.59 -3.34
C LYS A 96 -16.99 -10.02 -3.54
N HIS A 97 -16.20 -9.22 -4.21
CA HIS A 97 -14.76 -9.39 -4.30
C HIS A 97 -14.11 -8.63 -3.14
N HIS A 98 -13.46 -9.35 -2.24
CA HIS A 98 -12.63 -8.78 -1.18
C HIS A 98 -11.21 -8.69 -1.72
N VAL A 99 -10.78 -7.48 -2.04
CA VAL A 99 -9.42 -7.18 -2.49
C VAL A 99 -8.63 -6.70 -1.28
N VAL A 100 -7.57 -7.43 -0.95
CA VAL A 100 -6.71 -7.14 0.20
C VAL A 100 -5.28 -6.97 -0.28
N CYS A 101 -4.60 -5.93 0.19
CA CYS A 101 -3.15 -5.79 0.06
C CYS A 101 -2.52 -5.71 1.45
N HIS A 102 -1.51 -6.54 1.67
CA HIS A 102 -0.67 -6.53 2.86
C HIS A 102 0.68 -5.92 2.55
N TYR A 103 1.16 -5.17 3.52
CA TYR A 103 2.43 -4.49 3.45
C TYR A 103 3.19 -4.66 4.76
N PRO A 104 4.52 -4.88 4.80
CA PRO A 104 5.25 -5.06 6.06
C PRO A 104 4.98 -3.92 7.04
N LYS A 105 4.64 -4.26 8.28
CA LYS A 105 4.14 -3.29 9.25
C LYS A 105 5.16 -2.18 9.52
N ILE A 106 4.67 -0.94 9.52
CA ILE A 106 5.42 0.23 9.93
C ILE A 106 4.66 0.90 11.07
N GLU A 107 5.36 1.24 12.15
CA GLU A 107 4.78 2.08 13.21
C GLU A 107 4.65 3.51 12.68
N LYS A 108 3.41 3.96 12.47
CA LYS A 108 3.09 5.28 11.93
C LYS A 108 2.61 6.20 13.03
N THR A 109 3.18 7.40 13.12
CA THR A 109 2.73 8.39 14.11
C THR A 109 1.79 9.40 13.47
N GLU A 110 0.67 9.71 14.12
CA GLU A 110 -0.22 10.79 13.70
C GLU A 110 0.55 12.11 13.49
N GLY A 111 0.37 12.75 12.33
CA GLY A 111 1.10 13.97 12.00
C GLY A 111 2.47 13.77 11.36
N GLU A 112 2.96 12.53 11.24
CA GLU A 112 4.22 12.20 10.56
C GLU A 112 4.08 12.34 9.04
N GLN A 113 5.18 12.65 8.36
CA GLN A 113 5.18 12.66 6.89
C GLN A 113 5.23 11.24 6.34
N ILE A 114 4.35 10.94 5.38
CA ILE A 114 4.30 9.63 4.70
C ILE A 114 5.55 9.45 3.82
N TYR A 115 6.11 10.55 3.31
CA TYR A 115 7.34 10.57 2.53
C TYR A 115 8.11 11.88 2.70
N LYS A 116 9.43 11.84 2.53
CA LYS A 116 10.23 13.08 2.51
C LYS A 116 9.95 13.89 1.24
N ILE A 117 9.68 15.19 1.39
CA ILE A 117 9.66 16.14 0.26
C ILE A 117 11.12 16.52 -0.03
N GLY A 118 11.58 16.28 -1.26
CA GLY A 118 12.96 16.55 -1.70
C GLY A 118 13.03 17.50 -2.92
N ASP A 119 14.26 17.75 -3.40
CA ASP A 119 14.55 18.67 -4.51
C ASP A 119 14.24 18.09 -5.90
N GLY A 120 13.80 16.83 -5.95
CA GLY A 120 13.40 16.11 -7.17
C GLY A 120 13.45 14.60 -6.95
N PRO A 121 12.98 13.81 -7.93
CA PRO A 121 13.11 12.36 -7.86
C PRO A 121 14.56 11.94 -7.65
N CYS A 122 14.74 10.93 -6.79
CA CYS A 122 16.02 10.31 -6.50
C CYS A 122 17.14 11.17 -5.89
N SER A 123 16.92 12.46 -5.59
CA SER A 123 17.95 13.32 -5.00
C SER A 123 18.52 12.74 -3.70
N ASP A 124 17.66 12.04 -2.97
CA ASP A 124 17.90 11.57 -1.61
C ASP A 124 17.96 10.04 -1.51
N CYS A 125 18.10 9.30 -2.63
CA CYS A 125 18.10 7.82 -2.56
C CYS A 125 19.19 7.24 -1.64
N LYS A 126 20.32 7.95 -1.53
CA LYS A 126 21.43 7.56 -0.64
C LYS A 126 21.09 7.68 0.84
N ASP A 127 20.03 8.40 1.21
CA ASP A 127 19.55 8.50 2.59
C ASP A 127 18.95 7.17 3.06
N TYR A 128 18.38 6.37 2.16
CA TYR A 128 17.83 5.05 2.48
C TYR A 128 18.94 3.99 2.61
N ASN A 129 19.81 3.87 1.60
CA ASN A 129 20.99 3.01 1.62
C ASN A 129 21.98 3.43 0.53
N SER A 130 23.28 3.34 0.82
CA SER A 130 24.37 3.65 -0.12
C SER A 130 24.38 2.84 -1.43
N THR A 131 23.74 1.66 -1.46
CA THR A 131 23.69 0.76 -2.62
C THR A 131 22.46 0.94 -3.50
N VAL A 132 21.52 1.81 -3.10
CA VAL A 132 20.27 2.05 -3.83
C VAL A 132 20.52 2.96 -5.03
N THR A 133 19.96 2.58 -6.18
CA THR A 133 20.03 3.33 -7.43
C THR A 133 18.70 4.02 -7.74
N CYS A 134 18.73 4.99 -8.64
CA CYS A 134 17.51 5.59 -9.19
C CYS A 134 17.05 4.77 -10.39
N ASP A 135 15.83 4.28 -10.36
CA ASP A 135 15.16 3.62 -11.48
C ASP A 135 13.72 4.12 -11.56
N GLU A 136 13.28 4.53 -12.76
CA GLU A 136 11.95 5.10 -12.99
C GLU A 136 11.48 6.12 -11.93
N GLU A 137 12.36 7.05 -11.54
CA GLU A 137 12.10 8.09 -10.52
C GLU A 137 11.91 7.57 -9.08
N LEU A 138 12.15 6.27 -8.85
CA LEU A 138 12.13 5.59 -7.55
C LEU A 138 13.52 5.13 -7.12
N CYS A 139 13.70 4.96 -5.82
CA CYS A 139 14.93 4.47 -5.22
C CYS A 139 14.87 2.93 -5.14
N SER A 140 15.59 2.25 -6.02
CA SER A 140 15.61 0.77 -6.13
C SER A 140 16.83 0.15 -5.47
N ALA A 141 16.60 -0.77 -4.54
CA ALA A 141 17.66 -1.58 -3.95
C ALA A 141 18.17 -2.60 -4.97
N ILE A 142 19.48 -2.63 -5.20
CA ILE A 142 20.10 -3.69 -6.00
C ILE A 142 20.22 -4.93 -5.09
N PHE A 143 19.48 -5.99 -5.42
CA PHE A 143 19.57 -7.30 -4.77
C PHE A 143 20.59 -8.23 -5.47
#